data_AF-T1CA39-F1
#
_entry.id   AF-T1CA39-F1
#
_cell.length_a   1.000
_cell.length_b   1.000
_cell.length_c   1.000
_cell.angle_alpha   90.00
_cell.angle_beta   90.00
_cell.angle_gamma   90.00
#
_symmetry.space_group_name_H-M   'P 1'
#
loop_
_entity.id
_entity.type
_entity.pdbx_description
1 polymer ?
#
loop_
_entity_poly.entity_id
_entity_poly.type
_entity_poly.pdbx_seq_one_letter_code
_entity_poly.pdbx_strand_id
1 'polypeptide(L)'
;RGITLAEFDLDAALLRRPALLLVDELAHTNHAGARHAKRWQDVVELLDAGIDVYTTVNVQHVESLNDVVAQITGVRVRETVPDSVFESADEVELIDLPPDDLIGRLHEGKVYLPEKARHAVDAFFRKGNLIALRQLALRATADRVDAAMREYREHHAIAGTWAAGERVLVCVGPRCALGT
;
A
#
# COMPACT_ATOMS: atom_id res chain seq x y z
N ARG A 1 -20.61 -19.20 7.98
CA ARG A 1 -21.42 -19.41 6.75
C ARG A 1 -20.59 -18.87 5.60
N GLY A 2 -20.29 -19.73 4.61
CA GLY A 2 -19.37 -19.40 3.52
C GLY A 2 -19.89 -18.26 2.68
N ILE A 3 -19.15 -17.15 2.65
CA ILE A 3 -19.36 -16.09 1.69
C ILE A 3 -18.82 -16.63 0.37
N THR A 4 -19.69 -16.89 -0.59
CA THR A 4 -19.27 -17.06 -1.98
C THR A 4 -18.82 -15.68 -2.44
N LEU A 5 -17.52 -15.37 -2.33
CA LEU A 5 -17.00 -14.17 -2.98
C LEU A 5 -17.12 -14.40 -4.48
N ALA A 6 -18.06 -13.69 -5.11
CA ALA A 6 -18.03 -13.52 -6.54
C ALA A 6 -16.75 -12.74 -6.85
N GLU A 7 -15.84 -13.36 -7.61
CA GLU A 7 -14.67 -12.62 -8.07
C GLU A 7 -15.06 -11.51 -9.03
N PHE A 8 -14.19 -10.51 -9.12
CA PHE A 8 -14.39 -9.35 -9.96
C PHE A 8 -14.42 -9.77 -11.44
N ASP A 9 -15.49 -9.41 -12.16
CA ASP A 9 -15.65 -9.68 -13.59
C ASP A 9 -15.09 -8.52 -14.41
N LEU A 10 -13.81 -8.63 -14.76
CA LEU A 10 -13.08 -7.63 -15.54
C LEU A 10 -13.69 -7.43 -16.94
N ASP A 11 -14.04 -8.51 -17.63
CA ASP A 11 -14.54 -8.43 -19.01
C ASP A 11 -15.90 -7.72 -19.05
N ALA A 12 -16.80 -8.01 -18.09
CA ALA A 12 -18.06 -7.29 -17.97
C ALA A 12 -17.86 -5.81 -17.62
N ALA A 13 -16.87 -5.48 -16.77
CA ALA A 13 -16.55 -4.09 -16.43
C ALA A 13 -16.04 -3.30 -17.65
N LEU A 14 -15.13 -3.89 -18.43
CA LEU A 14 -14.62 -3.31 -19.68
C LEU A 14 -15.71 -3.12 -20.72
N LEU A 15 -16.63 -4.10 -20.86
CA LEU A 15 -17.76 -3.98 -21.78
C LEU A 15 -18.73 -2.86 -21.36
N ARG A 16 -18.96 -2.71 -20.05
CA ARG A 16 -19.87 -1.70 -19.51
C ARG A 16 -19.32 -0.28 -19.65
N ARG A 17 -17.99 -0.10 -19.61
CA ARG A 17 -17.30 1.21 -19.66
C ARG A 17 -17.88 2.25 -18.70
N PRO A 18 -17.94 1.97 -17.38
CA PRO A 18 -18.32 2.99 -16.41
C PRO A 18 -17.29 4.13 -16.40
N ALA A 19 -17.69 5.32 -15.94
CA ALA A 19 -16.75 6.40 -15.71
C ALA A 19 -15.82 6.10 -14.52
N LEU A 20 -16.38 5.51 -13.46
CA LEU A 20 -15.66 5.16 -12.22
C LEU A 20 -16.05 3.75 -11.78
N LEU A 21 -15.05 2.99 -11.30
CA LEU A 21 -15.21 1.67 -10.71
C LEU A 21 -14.58 1.61 -9.31
N LEU A 22 -15.24 0.91 -8.38
CA LEU A 22 -14.68 0.63 -7.05
C LEU A 22 -14.15 -0.80 -7.04
N VAL A 23 -12.85 -0.97 -6.83
CA VAL A 23 -12.14 -2.25 -6.87
C VAL A 23 -11.37 -2.44 -5.57
N ASP A 24 -11.89 -3.27 -4.67
CA ASP A 24 -11.27 -3.47 -3.36
C ASP A 24 -10.07 -4.45 -3.42
N GLU A 25 -9.17 -4.34 -2.44
CA GLU A 25 -7.97 -5.17 -2.28
C GLU A 25 -7.01 -5.17 -3.49
N LEU A 26 -6.34 -4.04 -3.77
CA LEU A 26 -5.41 -3.90 -4.90
C LEU A 26 -4.32 -5.00 -4.96
N ALA A 27 -3.89 -5.47 -3.79
CA ALA A 27 -2.87 -6.50 -3.64
C ALA A 27 -3.35 -7.92 -3.94
N HIS A 28 -4.65 -8.13 -4.12
CA HIS A 28 -5.26 -9.45 -4.22
C HIS A 28 -4.67 -10.29 -5.35
N THR A 29 -4.51 -11.58 -5.10
CA THR A 29 -4.14 -12.59 -6.10
C THR A 29 -5.42 -13.22 -6.65
N ASN A 30 -5.67 -13.04 -7.94
CA ASN A 30 -6.88 -13.56 -8.58
C ASN A 30 -6.87 -15.09 -8.63
N HIS A 31 -8.05 -15.71 -8.80
CA HIS A 31 -8.13 -17.16 -8.96
C HIS A 31 -7.28 -17.71 -10.11
N ALA A 32 -6.91 -18.98 -10.00
CA ALA A 32 -6.26 -19.70 -11.07
C ALA A 32 -7.17 -19.76 -12.31
N GLY A 33 -6.65 -19.31 -13.46
CA GLY A 33 -7.40 -19.24 -14.72
C GLY A 33 -7.97 -17.86 -15.02
N ALA A 34 -7.88 -16.90 -14.08
CA ALA A 34 -8.13 -15.49 -14.37
C ALA A 34 -7.19 -14.96 -15.46
N ARG A 35 -7.65 -13.94 -16.19
CA ARG A 35 -6.88 -13.30 -17.25
C ARG A 35 -5.54 -12.75 -16.75
N HIS A 36 -5.55 -12.13 -15.58
CA HIS A 36 -4.37 -11.63 -14.89
C HIS A 36 -4.19 -12.31 -13.54
N ALA A 37 -2.94 -12.46 -13.10
CA ALA A 37 -2.62 -13.11 -11.84
C ALA A 37 -2.90 -12.22 -10.62
N LYS A 38 -2.86 -10.90 -10.79
CA LYS A 38 -2.99 -9.92 -9.71
C LYS A 38 -4.05 -8.87 -10.03
N ARG A 39 -4.81 -8.45 -9.02
CA ARG A 39 -5.86 -7.44 -9.18
C ARG A 39 -5.34 -6.09 -9.66
N TRP A 40 -4.13 -5.70 -9.27
CA TRP A 40 -3.52 -4.49 -9.79
C TRP A 40 -3.32 -4.51 -11.31
N GLN A 41 -3.17 -5.69 -11.93
CA GLN A 41 -3.09 -5.80 -13.38
C GLN A 41 -4.46 -5.58 -14.03
N ASP A 42 -5.54 -6.06 -13.40
CA ASP A 42 -6.91 -5.75 -13.82
C ASP A 42 -7.15 -4.23 -13.75
N VAL A 43 -6.70 -3.59 -12.66
CA VAL A 43 -6.80 -2.13 -12.49
C VAL A 43 -6.03 -1.38 -13.57
N VAL A 44 -4.81 -1.80 -13.90
CA VAL A 44 -4.04 -1.19 -15.01
C VAL A 44 -4.79 -1.33 -16.33
N GLU A 45 -5.38 -2.49 -16.63
CA GLU A 45 -6.18 -2.65 -17.86
C GLU A 45 -7.44 -1.75 -17.88
N LEU A 46 -8.09 -1.56 -16.74
CA LEU A 46 -9.23 -0.64 -16.62
C LEU A 46 -8.81 0.81 -16.88
N LEU A 47 -7.68 1.24 -16.30
CA LEU A 47 -7.13 2.57 -16.51
C LEU A 47 -6.72 2.79 -17.98
N ASP A 48 -6.09 1.80 -18.62
CA ASP A 48 -5.74 1.83 -20.05
C ASP A 48 -6.99 1.94 -20.95
N ALA A 49 -8.15 1.45 -20.50
CA ALA A 49 -9.43 1.59 -21.18
C ALA A 49 -10.12 2.95 -20.93
N GLY A 50 -9.52 3.82 -20.10
CA GLY A 50 -10.03 5.12 -19.70
C GLY A 50 -11.15 5.06 -18.68
N ILE A 51 -11.13 4.06 -17.79
CA ILE A 51 -12.06 3.91 -16.67
C ILE A 51 -11.34 4.32 -15.39
N ASP A 52 -11.87 5.30 -14.66
CA ASP A 52 -11.31 5.69 -13.37
C ASP A 52 -11.54 4.59 -12.33
N VAL A 53 -10.58 4.39 -11.42
CA VAL A 53 -10.67 3.33 -10.40
C VAL A 53 -10.35 3.88 -9.02
N TYR A 54 -11.24 3.63 -8.07
CA TYR A 54 -10.94 3.73 -6.64
C TYR A 54 -10.64 2.35 -6.08
N THR A 55 -9.57 2.25 -5.30
CA THR A 55 -9.12 0.98 -4.73
C THR A 55 -8.63 1.16 -3.30
N THR A 56 -8.46 0.06 -2.59
CA THR A 56 -7.88 0.06 -1.24
C THR A 56 -6.68 -0.87 -1.19
N VAL A 57 -5.68 -0.49 -0.38
CA VAL A 57 -4.50 -1.31 -0.13
C VAL A 57 -3.98 -1.04 1.28
N ASN A 58 -3.62 -2.08 2.00
CA ASN A 58 -2.88 -1.93 3.26
C ASN A 58 -1.38 -1.79 2.95
N VAL A 59 -0.70 -0.90 3.69
CA VAL A 59 0.73 -0.60 3.50
C VAL A 59 1.63 -1.85 3.50
N GLN A 60 1.23 -2.91 4.21
CA GLN A 60 1.95 -4.17 4.30
C GLN A 60 2.15 -4.88 2.95
N HIS A 61 1.35 -4.53 1.94
CA HIS A 61 1.38 -5.14 0.62
C HIS A 61 2.30 -4.39 -0.36
N VAL A 62 2.79 -3.21 -0.02
CA VAL A 62 3.77 -2.50 -0.86
C VAL A 62 5.07 -3.30 -0.87
N GLU A 63 5.56 -3.63 -2.07
CA GLU A 63 6.64 -4.59 -2.25
C GLU A 63 7.94 -4.18 -1.53
N SER A 64 8.37 -2.92 -1.66
CA SER A 64 9.56 -2.40 -0.96
C SER A 64 9.47 -2.48 0.58
N LEU A 65 8.26 -2.49 1.14
CA LEU A 65 8.04 -2.52 2.59
C LEU A 65 7.96 -3.93 3.15
N ASN A 66 7.93 -4.96 2.29
CA ASN A 66 7.68 -6.35 2.68
C ASN A 66 8.68 -6.87 3.73
N ASP A 67 9.97 -6.61 3.53
CA ASP A 67 11.02 -7.09 4.44
C ASP A 67 10.94 -6.39 5.80
N VAL A 68 10.65 -5.09 5.82
CA VAL A 68 10.48 -4.32 7.07
C VAL A 68 9.24 -4.82 7.82
N VAL A 69 8.14 -5.05 7.11
CA VAL A 69 6.91 -5.62 7.68
C VAL A 69 7.16 -7.01 8.25
N ALA A 70 7.91 -7.86 7.56
CA ALA A 70 8.26 -9.19 8.03
C ALA A 70 9.15 -9.15 9.29
N GLN A 71 10.08 -8.18 9.39
CA GLN A 71 10.89 -7.96 10.59
C GLN A 71 10.06 -7.51 11.79
N ILE A 72 9.07 -6.63 11.57
CA ILE A 72 8.19 -6.12 12.63
C ILE A 72 7.24 -7.22 13.11
N THR A 73 6.60 -7.92 12.18
CA THR A 73 5.44 -8.79 12.48
C THR A 73 5.80 -10.26 12.61
N GLY A 74 6.96 -10.67 12.09
CA GLY A 74 7.34 -12.08 11.93
C GLY A 74 6.57 -12.79 10.81
N VAL A 75 5.70 -12.09 10.08
CA VAL A 75 4.85 -12.65 9.02
C VAL A 75 5.28 -12.11 7.67
N ARG A 76 5.61 -13.01 6.73
CA ARG A 76 5.84 -12.63 5.33
C ARG A 76 4.51 -12.43 4.61
N VAL A 77 4.34 -11.25 4.03
CA VAL A 77 3.18 -10.93 3.20
C VAL A 77 3.44 -11.47 1.80
N ARG A 78 2.57 -12.36 1.31
CA ARG A 78 2.74 -13.02 -0.01
C ARG A 78 2.08 -12.24 -1.14
N GLU A 79 1.01 -11.54 -0.83
CA GLU A 79 0.28 -10.73 -1.78
C GLU A 79 0.88 -9.34 -1.79
N THR A 80 1.52 -8.97 -2.90
CA THR A 80 2.22 -7.68 -3.02
C THR A 80 1.70 -6.88 -4.20
N VAL A 81 1.91 -5.56 -4.10
CA VAL A 81 1.73 -4.57 -5.16
C VAL A 81 3.10 -3.93 -5.42
N PRO A 82 3.56 -3.90 -6.68
CA PRO A 82 4.80 -3.20 -7.03
C PRO A 82 4.69 -1.71 -6.65
N ASP A 83 5.78 -1.14 -6.14
CA ASP A 83 5.84 0.28 -5.77
C ASP A 83 5.39 1.20 -6.91
N SER A 84 5.81 0.90 -8.15
CA SER A 84 5.41 1.66 -9.34
C SER A 84 3.90 1.80 -9.55
N VAL A 85 3.10 0.78 -9.18
CA VAL A 85 1.63 0.83 -9.27
C VAL A 85 1.06 1.76 -8.20
N PHE A 86 1.63 1.73 -7.00
CA PHE A 86 1.24 2.63 -5.92
C PHE A 86 1.64 4.08 -6.22
N GLU A 87 2.83 4.28 -6.79
CA GLU A 87 3.36 5.58 -7.19
C GLU A 87 2.58 6.20 -8.35
N SER A 88 2.07 5.39 -9.28
CA SER A 88 1.27 5.86 -10.42
C SER A 88 -0.15 6.33 -10.07
N ALA A 89 -0.62 6.12 -8.83
CA ALA A 89 -1.95 6.56 -8.41
C ALA A 89 -2.03 8.09 -8.40
N ASP A 90 -3.02 8.69 -9.07
CA ASP A 90 -3.19 10.15 -9.13
C ASP A 90 -3.35 10.79 -7.75
N GLU A 91 -4.08 10.13 -6.86
CA GLU A 91 -4.32 10.56 -5.48
C GLU A 91 -4.19 9.37 -4.51
N VAL A 92 -3.65 9.64 -3.32
CA VAL A 92 -3.56 8.66 -2.23
C VAL A 92 -4.10 9.28 -0.94
N GLU A 93 -5.17 8.68 -0.41
CA GLU A 93 -5.75 9.04 0.87
C GLU A 93 -5.37 8.04 1.96
N LEU A 94 -4.83 8.53 3.08
CA LEU A 94 -4.51 7.69 4.23
C LEU A 94 -5.73 7.56 5.14
N ILE A 95 -6.25 6.34 5.24
CA ILE A 95 -7.29 6.00 6.22
C ILE A 95 -6.62 5.54 7.52
N ASP A 96 -6.51 6.44 8.49
CA ASP A 96 -5.83 6.21 9.76
C ASP A 96 -6.80 5.81 10.89
N LEU A 97 -6.38 4.88 11.74
CA LEU A 97 -7.14 4.43 12.91
C LEU A 97 -6.17 4.15 14.08
N PRO A 98 -6.48 4.61 15.31
CA PRO A 98 -5.66 4.29 16.48
C PRO A 98 -5.51 2.77 16.68
N PRO A 99 -4.31 2.27 17.04
CA PRO A 99 -4.08 0.85 17.26
C PRO A 99 -5.02 0.19 18.28
N ASP A 100 -5.31 0.91 19.38
CA ASP A 100 -6.20 0.40 20.43
C ASP A 100 -7.64 0.22 19.91
N ASP A 101 -8.11 1.11 19.04
CA ASP A 101 -9.44 1.03 18.43
C ASP A 101 -9.53 -0.15 17.45
N LEU A 102 -8.47 -0.37 16.66
CA LEU A 102 -8.40 -1.52 15.75
C LEU A 102 -8.42 -2.85 16.51
N ILE A 103 -7.67 -2.95 17.60
CA ILE A 103 -7.68 -4.12 18.49
C ILE A 103 -9.06 -4.32 19.11
N GLY A 104 -9.71 -3.24 19.56
CA GLY A 104 -11.08 -3.28 20.07
C GLY A 104 -12.05 -3.86 19.04
N ARG A 105 -12.02 -3.34 17.80
CA ARG A 105 -12.86 -3.83 16.69
C ARG A 105 -12.60 -5.30 16.36
N LEU A 106 -11.35 -5.75 16.46
CA LEU A 106 -10.99 -7.15 16.26
C LEU A 106 -11.62 -8.06 17.32
N HIS A 107 -11.53 -7.69 18.60
CA HIS A 107 -12.15 -8.44 19.70
C HIS A 107 -13.67 -8.48 19.60
N GLU A 108 -14.28 -7.42 19.07
CA GLU A 108 -15.72 -7.35 18.81
C GLU A 108 -16.16 -8.13 17.56
N GLY A 109 -15.23 -8.74 16.81
CA GLY A 109 -15.52 -9.47 15.58
C GLY A 109 -15.93 -8.57 14.40
N LYS A 110 -15.64 -7.26 14.48
CA LYS A 110 -15.93 -6.28 13.41
C LYS A 110 -14.86 -6.23 12.33
N VAL A 111 -13.77 -6.99 12.50
CA VAL A 111 -12.70 -7.14 11.51
C VAL A 111 -12.78 -8.55 10.95
N TYR A 112 -13.02 -8.66 9.65
CA TYR A 112 -13.05 -9.94 8.96
C TYR A 112 -11.62 -10.49 8.84
N LEU A 113 -11.44 -11.75 9.20
CA LEU A 113 -10.16 -12.45 9.10
C LEU A 113 -10.38 -13.82 8.49
N PRO A 114 -9.50 -14.27 7.56
CA PRO A 114 -9.54 -15.63 7.07
C PRO A 114 -9.35 -16.62 8.25
N GLU A 115 -10.30 -17.55 8.45
CA GLU A 115 -10.29 -18.49 9.58
C GLU A 115 -8.99 -19.32 9.69
N LYS A 116 -8.30 -19.52 8.56
CA LYS A 116 -7.07 -20.31 8.46
C LYS A 116 -5.83 -19.66 9.08
N ALA A 117 -5.94 -18.45 9.63
CA ALA A 117 -4.77 -17.67 10.08
C ALA A 117 -4.84 -17.17 11.53
N ARG A 118 -5.73 -17.66 12.40
CA ARG A 118 -5.90 -17.13 13.78
C ARG A 118 -4.59 -16.89 14.56
N HIS A 119 -3.65 -17.85 14.54
CA HIS A 119 -2.36 -17.66 15.21
C HIS A 119 -1.44 -16.62 14.56
N ALA A 120 -1.46 -16.51 13.22
CA ALA A 120 -0.71 -15.48 12.50
C ALA A 120 -1.34 -14.10 12.70
N VAL A 121 -2.67 -14.04 12.83
CA VAL A 121 -3.41 -12.84 13.18
C VAL A 121 -3.03 -12.34 14.57
N ASP A 122 -3.03 -13.21 15.59
CA ASP A 122 -2.68 -12.78 16.96
C ASP A 122 -1.23 -12.27 17.06
N ALA A 123 -0.33 -12.81 16.22
CA ALA A 123 1.03 -12.30 16.09
C ALA A 123 1.05 -10.94 15.37
N PHE A 124 0.25 -10.76 14.32
CA PHE A 124 0.19 -9.56 13.49
C PHE A 124 -0.45 -8.37 14.23
N PHE A 125 -1.61 -8.56 14.87
CA PHE A 125 -2.44 -7.51 15.49
C PHE A 125 -1.99 -7.12 16.92
N ARG A 126 -0.70 -7.30 17.24
CA ARG A 126 -0.14 -6.78 18.49
C ARG A 126 -0.02 -5.26 18.42
N LYS A 127 -0.30 -4.56 19.53
CA LYS A 127 -0.23 -3.10 19.61
C LYS A 127 1.07 -2.52 19.05
N GLY A 128 2.23 -3.10 19.41
CA GLY A 128 3.53 -2.65 18.91
C GLY A 128 3.66 -2.75 17.39
N ASN A 129 3.17 -3.84 16.80
CA ASN A 129 3.17 -4.04 15.35
C ASN A 129 2.27 -3.04 14.64
N LEU A 130 1.06 -2.81 15.18
CA LEU A 130 0.12 -1.84 14.61
C LEU A 130 0.64 -0.40 14.69
N ILE A 131 1.33 -0.03 15.77
CA ILE A 131 2.02 1.27 15.87
C ILE A 131 3.07 1.40 14.76
N ALA A 132 3.90 0.37 14.56
CA ALA A 132 4.95 0.40 13.55
C ALA A 132 4.37 0.42 12.11
N LEU A 133 3.33 -0.35 11.84
CA LEU A 133 2.62 -0.33 10.55
C LEU A 133 1.96 1.02 10.29
N ARG A 134 1.36 1.65 11.31
CA ARG A 134 0.80 3.01 11.20
C ARG A 134 1.89 4.02 10.85
N GLN A 135 3.06 3.91 11.48
CA GLN A 135 4.21 4.77 11.13
C GLN A 135 4.68 4.54 9.69
N LEU A 136 4.73 3.29 9.22
CA LEU A 136 5.06 2.98 7.83
C LEU A 136 4.03 3.57 6.86
N ALA A 137 2.73 3.46 7.17
CA ALA A 137 1.67 4.03 6.35
C ALA A 137 1.80 5.56 6.25
N LEU A 138 1.96 6.25 7.38
CA LEU A 138 2.17 7.70 7.42
C LEU A 138 3.38 8.14 6.59
N ARG A 139 4.48 7.39 6.69
CA ARG A 139 5.70 7.68 5.93
C ARG A 139 5.50 7.46 4.42
N ALA A 140 4.90 6.33 4.03
CA ALA A 140 4.62 6.05 2.62
C ALA A 140 3.69 7.10 1.99
N THR A 141 2.67 7.54 2.72
CA THR A 141 1.81 8.64 2.27
C THR A 141 2.59 9.95 2.14
N ALA A 142 3.45 10.29 3.12
CA ALA A 142 4.28 11.49 3.04
C ALA A 142 5.22 11.45 1.82
N ASP A 143 5.87 10.31 1.57
CA ASP A 143 6.75 10.10 0.43
C ASP A 143 6.00 10.28 -0.92
N ARG A 144 4.74 9.83 -1.00
CA ARG A 144 3.86 10.04 -2.18
C ARG A 144 3.47 11.50 -2.37
N VAL A 145 3.11 12.21 -1.29
CA VAL A 145 2.77 13.64 -1.33
C VAL A 145 3.99 14.45 -1.79
N ASP A 146 5.17 14.13 -1.29
CA ASP A 146 6.43 14.76 -1.72
C ASP A 146 6.72 14.49 -3.20
N ALA A 147 6.45 13.28 -3.70
CA ALA A 147 6.60 12.94 -5.11
C ALA A 147 5.65 13.76 -6.01
N ALA A 148 4.36 13.85 -5.66
CA ALA A 148 3.40 14.70 -6.38
C ALA A 148 3.83 16.17 -6.39
N MET A 149 4.34 16.67 -5.27
CA MET A 149 4.84 18.04 -5.20
C MET A 149 6.04 18.27 -6.13
N ARG A 150 6.96 17.31 -6.23
CA ARG A 150 8.11 17.39 -7.15
C ARG A 150 7.65 17.40 -8.61
N GLU A 151 6.78 16.48 -9.00
CA GLU A 151 6.22 16.41 -10.35
C GLU A 151 5.51 17.72 -10.72
N TYR A 152 4.66 18.25 -9.84
CA TYR A 152 4.02 19.54 -10.04
C TYR A 152 5.03 20.68 -10.25
N ARG A 153 6.12 20.72 -9.49
CA ARG A 153 7.19 21.74 -9.64
C ARG A 153 7.89 21.64 -10.98
N GLU A 154 8.20 20.42 -11.43
CA GLU A 154 8.87 20.19 -12.71
C GLU A 154 7.99 20.64 -13.87
N HIS A 155 6.69 20.32 -13.84
CA HIS A 155 5.73 20.76 -14.85
C HIS A 155 5.47 22.28 -14.85
N HIS A 156 5.59 22.95 -13.70
CA HIS A 156 5.28 24.38 -13.54
C HIS A 156 6.51 25.30 -13.41
N ALA A 157 7.74 24.76 -13.57
CA ALA A 157 9.01 25.51 -13.52
C ALA A 157 9.16 26.45 -12.31
N ILE A 158 8.71 26.02 -11.12
CA ILE A 158 8.73 26.84 -9.90
C ILE A 158 10.13 26.80 -9.27
N ALA A 159 10.86 27.91 -9.31
CA ALA A 159 12.24 28.04 -8.84
C ALA A 159 12.42 28.17 -7.30
N GLY A 160 11.34 28.36 -6.54
CA GLY A 160 11.40 28.60 -5.10
C GLY A 160 11.30 27.31 -4.27
N THR A 161 12.28 27.04 -3.41
CA THR A 161 12.24 25.88 -2.49
C THR A 161 11.23 26.12 -1.37
N TRP A 162 10.09 25.45 -1.41
CA TRP A 162 9.27 25.29 -0.21
C TRP A 162 9.93 24.23 0.68
N ALA A 163 10.43 24.66 1.83
CA ALA A 163 11.02 23.79 2.84
C ALA A 163 9.89 23.09 3.59
N ALA A 164 9.43 21.94 3.06
CA ALA A 164 8.42 21.10 3.73
C ALA A 164 9.03 19.88 4.44
N GLY A 165 10.33 19.60 4.28
CA GLY A 165 10.99 18.41 4.85
C GLY A 165 12.40 18.66 5.36
N GLU A 166 12.81 17.84 6.33
CA GLU A 166 14.17 17.82 6.88
C GLU A 166 15.17 17.25 5.85
N ARG A 167 16.33 17.90 5.71
CA ARG A 167 17.42 17.40 4.86
C ARG A 167 18.62 17.12 5.75
N VAL A 168 19.14 15.90 5.71
CA VAL A 168 20.39 15.53 6.38
C VAL A 168 21.50 15.47 5.35
N LEU A 169 22.47 16.37 5.46
CA LEU A 169 23.71 16.34 4.69
C LEU A 169 24.76 15.56 5.49
N VAL A 170 25.24 14.44 4.97
CA VAL A 170 26.31 13.65 5.60
C VAL A 170 27.59 13.80 4.79
N CYS A 171 28.60 14.43 5.39
CA CYS A 171 29.94 14.47 4.82
C CYS A 171 30.69 13.17 5.17
N VAL A 172 31.05 12.37 4.16
CA VAL A 172 31.89 11.19 4.34
C VAL A 172 33.33 11.56 3.93
N GLY A 173 34.19 11.73 4.92
CA GLY A 173 35.63 11.95 4.71
C GLY A 173 36.42 10.62 4.73
N PRO A 174 37.61 10.56 4.10
CA PRO A 174 38.46 9.37 4.15
C PRO A 174 38.85 9.04 5.61
N ARG A 175 38.81 7.75 5.97
CA ARG A 175 39.31 7.27 7.27
C ARG A 175 40.77 7.66 7.42
N CYS A 176 41.09 8.43 8.46
CA CYS A 176 42.46 8.60 8.89
C CYS A 176 42.96 7.25 9.43
N ALA A 177 43.79 6.55 8.65
CA ALA A 177 44.58 5.45 9.16
C ALA A 177 45.62 6.07 10.09
N LEU A 178 45.40 5.96 11.41
CA LEU A 178 46.43 6.25 12.40
C LEU A 178 47.58 5.27 12.18
N GLY A 179 48.66 5.77 11.57
CA GLY A 179 49.94 5.10 11.51
C GLY A 179 50.49 4.96 12.93
N THR A 180 50.90 3.74 13.26
CA THR A 180 51.66 3.33 14.45
C THR A 180 52.98 4.08 14.57
#